data_AF-A0AA88MLJ8-F1
#
_entry.id   AF-A0AA88MLJ8-F1
#
_cell.length_a   1.000
_cell.length_b   1.000
_cell.length_c   1.000
_cell.angle_alpha   90.00
_cell.angle_beta   90.00
_cell.angle_gamma   90.00
#
_symmetry.space_group_name_H-M   'P 1'
#
loop_
_entity.id
_entity.type
_entity.pdbx_description
1 polymer ?
#
loop_
_entity_poly.entity_id
_entity_poly.type
_entity_poly.pdbx_seq_one_letter_code
_entity_poly.pdbx_strand_id
1 'polypeptide(L)'
;MSAFGLNLHSVSSIAAEISAPAELDSACADCDSQTPPASRGDFTHPPPFIHLHQSPIHIGPGGLGTVLEEELAMLTREREEELIINDQDPDLLALFRQKEKDLVLAAKLGKALLERNQDLTKQYEKMTKDLNEKLENLEQEKHELQQRLERREGEWEGRVAELETDVQQLKGELDKHKLQMRETDRDKTHAITELSEQNYSLLEQLSRAADVERQLCTQVHLLQNDFKEKNLSKTQHMTQLESLQAEIKMLSERKQELERCLTTLHEENEQLQSTVDNLKDRTLVLEKLCQEKDLQLQQSRLELQEVRVSHRQLSAHLAEMTEEKSLQGFSANTHSLLCEIEQSMEQEELKQEKDQLRLQLWEVYCQIRSICSQLRGNDITDSALSTDSSMDESSETSSAKDVPMGSLQSSLSELRRLAQNLLDGNESTGSRRSDEDVLEEHVRKLGEELREIQDLYEQEQERVRSTQEDMLQLHNQIALLSLEVCSSREENERLKASEIREPSEQLQNAIRDRDDAITKKKAVEMELAKCKVDIMSLNSQLLDAIQQKFNLSQQLEAWQSDRSAETKAGSYGSTRASSRRATSLFDGDKHFSLFKKN
;
A
#
# COMPACT_ATOMS: atom_id res chain seq x y z
N MET A 1 -15.52 31.55 18.84
CA MET A 1 -14.59 32.71 18.83
C MET A 1 -13.74 32.62 17.57
N SER A 2 -13.15 33.73 17.12
CA SER A 2 -12.20 33.79 16.00
C SER A 2 -10.96 32.91 16.21
N ALA A 3 -10.12 32.61 15.23
CA ALA A 3 -10.23 32.44 13.76
C ALA A 3 -8.80 32.17 13.26
N PHE A 4 -8.59 31.34 12.24
CA PHE A 4 -7.41 31.44 11.36
C PHE A 4 -7.62 30.64 10.07
N GLY A 5 -7.82 31.37 8.96
CA GLY A 5 -7.59 30.84 7.61
C GLY A 5 -6.39 31.58 7.04
N LEU A 6 -5.48 30.86 6.37
CA LEU A 6 -4.39 31.46 5.59
C LEU A 6 -4.51 30.97 4.16
N ASN A 7 -4.73 31.92 3.26
CA ASN A 7 -4.86 31.70 1.83
C ASN A 7 -3.96 32.74 1.14
N LEU A 8 -2.80 32.30 0.66
CA LEU A 8 -1.85 33.10 -0.10
C LEU A 8 -1.49 32.30 -1.35
N HIS A 9 -2.18 32.57 -2.45
CA HIS A 9 -1.83 33.58 -3.45
C HIS A 9 -0.75 33.11 -4.43
N SER A 10 -1.21 32.81 -5.63
CA SER A 10 -0.43 32.76 -6.86
C SER A 10 -0.06 34.17 -7.35
N VAL A 11 0.58 34.23 -8.53
CA VAL A 11 1.08 35.41 -9.26
C VAL A 11 2.50 35.84 -8.87
N SER A 12 3.46 35.38 -9.66
CA SER A 12 4.40 36.30 -10.32
C SER A 12 4.82 35.74 -11.68
N SER A 13 4.86 36.61 -12.68
CA SER A 13 5.35 36.37 -14.04
C SER A 13 5.82 37.71 -14.61
N ILE A 14 6.57 37.68 -15.72
CA ILE A 14 7.07 38.84 -16.48
C ILE A 14 8.26 39.59 -15.83
N ALA A 15 9.47 39.08 -16.09
CA ALA A 15 10.70 39.85 -16.37
C ALA A 15 11.85 38.86 -16.71
N ALA A 16 12.65 39.01 -17.76
CA ALA A 16 12.59 39.94 -18.89
C ALA A 16 13.16 39.25 -20.16
N GLU A 17 12.87 39.81 -21.34
CA GLU A 17 13.36 39.33 -22.63
C GLU A 17 14.79 39.85 -22.96
N ILE A 18 15.25 39.55 -24.18
CA ILE A 18 16.49 40.02 -24.86
C ILE A 18 17.73 39.14 -24.58
N SER A 19 17.90 38.07 -25.38
CA SER A 19 18.75 38.15 -26.58
C SER A 19 18.68 36.87 -27.45
N ALA A 20 18.70 37.05 -28.77
CA ALA A 20 18.82 36.02 -29.83
C ALA A 20 19.49 36.70 -31.06
N PRO A 21 19.83 36.02 -32.18
CA PRO A 21 19.72 34.58 -32.50
C PRO A 21 21.00 33.92 -33.08
N ALA A 22 20.98 32.59 -33.23
CA ALA A 22 21.70 31.73 -34.20
C ALA A 22 21.38 30.27 -33.79
N GLU A 23 20.57 29.44 -34.44
CA GLU A 23 20.27 29.17 -35.86
C GLU A 23 21.26 28.21 -36.55
N LEU A 24 20.70 27.12 -37.12
CA LEU A 24 21.26 26.07 -37.99
C LEU A 24 22.16 24.96 -37.41
N ASP A 25 21.54 23.78 -37.23
CA ASP A 25 22.18 22.48 -37.49
C ASP A 25 22.73 22.43 -38.92
N SER A 26 23.99 22.02 -39.09
CA SER A 26 24.54 21.66 -40.40
C SER A 26 25.73 20.69 -40.30
N ALA A 27 25.42 19.42 -39.99
CA ALA A 27 26.42 18.36 -39.90
C ALA A 27 26.62 17.66 -41.25
N CYS A 28 27.55 18.14 -42.08
CA CYS A 28 27.92 17.47 -43.33
C CYS A 28 29.35 17.82 -43.82
N ALA A 29 30.36 17.08 -43.36
CA ALA A 29 31.67 16.92 -44.03
C ALA A 29 32.51 15.82 -43.36
N ASP A 30 32.82 14.74 -44.07
CA ASP A 30 33.93 13.83 -43.71
C ASP A 30 35.28 14.52 -43.99
N CYS A 31 36.14 14.68 -42.98
CA CYS A 31 37.58 14.97 -43.13
C CYS A 31 38.36 14.69 -41.82
N ASP A 32 38.37 13.43 -41.41
CA ASP A 32 39.10 12.99 -40.21
C ASP A 32 40.63 13.12 -40.44
N SER A 33 41.26 14.09 -39.79
CA SER A 33 42.71 14.33 -39.84
C SER A 33 43.25 14.45 -38.41
N GLN A 34 43.76 13.32 -37.88
CA GLN A 34 44.10 13.22 -36.47
C GLN A 34 45.45 13.87 -36.12
N THR A 35 45.32 14.95 -35.34
CA THR A 35 46.22 15.49 -34.30
C THR A 35 47.63 14.89 -34.10
N PRO A 36 48.67 15.74 -33.99
CA PRO A 36 49.96 15.37 -33.40
C PRO A 36 49.96 15.52 -31.86
N PRO A 37 50.97 15.00 -31.16
CA PRO A 37 51.40 15.50 -29.85
C PRO A 37 52.51 16.56 -30.00
N ALA A 38 52.50 17.58 -29.14
CA ALA A 38 53.55 18.59 -29.09
C ALA A 38 54.76 18.13 -28.26
N SER A 39 55.96 18.45 -28.73
CA SER A 39 57.16 18.64 -27.89
C SER A 39 57.55 20.12 -27.96
N ARG A 40 58.17 20.68 -26.91
CA ARG A 40 58.29 22.14 -26.79
C ARG A 40 59.27 22.73 -27.79
N GLY A 41 58.97 23.97 -28.18
CA GLY A 41 59.86 24.79 -28.98
C GLY A 41 61.00 25.35 -28.14
N ASP A 42 62.20 24.96 -28.52
CA ASP A 42 63.50 25.48 -28.14
C ASP A 42 64.37 25.21 -29.38
N PHE A 43 64.82 26.15 -30.24
CA PHE A 43 65.08 27.61 -30.24
C PHE A 43 66.56 28.05 -30.12
N THR A 44 67.51 27.15 -30.40
CA THR A 44 68.86 27.57 -30.85
C THR A 44 69.25 26.86 -32.13
N HIS A 45 69.01 27.57 -33.23
CA HIS A 45 70.09 27.60 -34.22
C HIS A 45 71.33 28.17 -33.54
N PRO A 46 72.48 27.59 -33.89
CA PRO A 46 73.44 28.47 -34.52
C PRO A 46 74.02 27.88 -35.83
N PRO A 47 74.08 28.69 -36.90
CA PRO A 47 74.79 28.35 -38.14
C PRO A 47 76.29 28.76 -38.02
N PRO A 48 77.06 28.93 -39.10
CA PRO A 48 77.77 27.79 -39.65
C PRO A 48 79.28 28.04 -39.74
N PHE A 49 80.09 27.15 -39.18
CA PHE A 49 81.55 27.23 -39.33
C PHE A 49 82.04 26.59 -40.64
N ILE A 50 81.91 27.37 -41.72
CA ILE A 50 82.72 27.20 -42.92
C ILE A 50 84.13 27.66 -42.56
N HIS A 51 85.01 26.72 -42.19
CA HIS A 51 86.45 26.97 -42.23
C HIS A 51 86.92 27.04 -43.68
N LEU A 52 86.72 28.20 -44.29
CA LEU A 52 87.71 28.74 -45.21
C LEU A 52 88.92 29.24 -44.40
N HIS A 53 90.04 29.39 -45.09
CA HIS A 53 91.38 29.50 -44.54
C HIS A 53 91.89 28.21 -43.85
N GLN A 54 93.18 27.87 -43.94
CA GLN A 54 94.27 28.58 -44.60
C GLN A 54 95.21 27.60 -45.31
N SER A 55 95.52 27.88 -46.58
CA SER A 55 96.57 27.18 -47.31
C SER A 55 97.90 27.40 -46.59
N PRO A 56 98.65 26.34 -46.22
CA PRO A 56 100.07 26.49 -45.98
C PRO A 56 100.69 26.87 -47.33
N ILE A 57 101.03 28.15 -47.51
CA ILE A 57 101.89 28.59 -48.62
C ILE A 57 103.30 28.09 -48.28
N HIS A 58 103.51 26.80 -48.50
CA HIS A 58 104.84 26.21 -48.38
C HIS A 58 105.64 26.63 -49.61
N ILE A 59 106.41 27.70 -49.44
CA ILE A 59 107.42 28.11 -50.43
C ILE A 59 108.47 26.99 -50.47
N GLY A 60 108.29 26.06 -51.42
CA GLY A 60 109.29 25.07 -51.80
C GLY A 60 110.32 25.73 -52.70
N PRO A 61 111.62 25.73 -52.34
CA PRO A 61 112.63 26.45 -53.10
C PRO A 61 113.02 25.73 -54.40
N GLY A 62 113.44 26.50 -55.41
CA GLY A 62 114.48 26.04 -56.34
C GLY A 62 114.08 25.11 -57.50
N GLY A 63 112.82 25.09 -57.97
CA GLY A 63 112.45 24.31 -59.16
C GLY A 63 112.84 24.93 -60.52
N LEU A 64 113.09 26.24 -60.56
CA LEU A 64 113.46 26.99 -61.78
C LEU A 64 114.89 27.56 -61.75
N GLY A 65 115.57 27.47 -60.60
CA GLY A 65 116.96 27.91 -60.46
C GLY A 65 117.89 27.05 -61.31
N THR A 66 117.84 25.73 -61.11
CA THR A 66 118.74 24.77 -61.77
C THR A 66 118.66 24.79 -63.29
N VAL A 67 117.46 24.98 -63.88
CA VAL A 67 117.30 25.00 -65.35
C VAL A 67 117.87 26.29 -65.95
N LEU A 68 117.67 27.44 -65.30
CA LEU A 68 118.28 28.70 -65.72
C LEU A 68 119.79 28.74 -65.42
N GLU A 69 120.24 28.07 -64.35
CA GLU A 69 121.67 27.89 -64.05
C GLU A 69 122.34 26.94 -65.04
N GLU A 70 121.67 25.91 -65.57
CA GLU A 70 122.20 25.06 -66.66
C GLU A 70 122.28 25.81 -68.00
N GLU A 71 121.26 26.60 -68.38
CA GLU A 71 121.34 27.44 -69.59
C GLU A 71 122.42 28.54 -69.46
N LEU A 72 122.52 29.20 -68.29
CA LEU A 72 123.57 30.19 -68.03
C LEU A 72 124.97 29.54 -67.97
N ALA A 73 125.11 28.33 -67.41
CA ALA A 73 126.38 27.60 -67.37
C ALA A 73 126.87 27.17 -68.76
N MET A 74 125.97 26.85 -69.70
CA MET A 74 126.34 26.63 -71.09
C MET A 74 126.74 27.95 -71.78
N LEU A 75 125.96 29.03 -71.61
CA LEU A 75 126.26 30.32 -72.22
C LEU A 75 127.51 31.03 -71.66
N THR A 76 127.97 30.68 -70.46
CA THR A 76 129.28 31.12 -69.93
C THR A 76 130.47 30.29 -70.44
N ARG A 77 130.24 29.12 -71.07
CA ARG A 77 131.32 28.22 -71.50
C ARG A 77 131.81 28.46 -72.93
N GLU A 78 131.06 29.22 -73.74
CA GLU A 78 131.42 29.57 -75.13
C GLU A 78 131.85 31.03 -75.30
N ARG A 79 132.22 31.74 -74.21
CA ARG A 79 132.50 33.19 -74.29
C ARG A 79 133.60 33.76 -73.37
N GLU A 80 134.68 32.99 -73.15
CA GLU A 80 135.90 33.48 -72.50
C GLU A 80 137.14 33.42 -73.41
N GLU A 81 137.04 33.90 -74.66
CA GLU A 81 138.20 34.18 -75.51
C GLU A 81 138.03 35.54 -76.26
N GLU A 82 139.11 36.31 -76.30
CA GLU A 82 139.35 37.55 -77.07
C GLU A 82 138.32 38.71 -76.96
N LEU A 83 138.25 39.35 -75.78
CA LEU A 83 137.88 40.78 -75.70
C LEU A 83 139.00 41.68 -76.25
N ILE A 84 139.09 41.83 -77.57
CA ILE A 84 139.94 42.86 -78.19
C ILE A 84 139.26 44.23 -78.01
N ILE A 85 139.78 45.02 -77.08
CA ILE A 85 139.35 46.40 -76.85
C ILE A 85 139.79 47.26 -78.05
N ASN A 86 138.83 47.86 -78.74
CA ASN A 86 139.06 48.92 -79.72
C ASN A 86 138.35 50.19 -79.24
N ASP A 87 139.05 51.32 -79.31
CA ASP A 87 138.79 52.50 -78.48
C ASP A 87 138.20 53.67 -79.27
N GLN A 88 136.86 53.74 -79.34
CA GLN A 88 136.06 54.92 -79.70
C GLN A 88 134.56 54.64 -79.52
N ASP A 89 133.86 55.41 -78.67
CA ASP A 89 132.67 56.19 -79.07
C ASP A 89 132.03 56.96 -77.89
N PRO A 90 131.78 58.28 -78.01
CA PRO A 90 131.09 59.06 -76.98
C PRO A 90 129.59 58.76 -76.91
N ASP A 91 128.99 58.22 -77.98
CA ASP A 91 127.57 57.86 -78.03
C ASP A 91 127.26 56.66 -77.12
N LEU A 92 128.26 55.79 -76.90
CA LEU A 92 128.19 54.70 -75.92
C LEU A 92 127.98 55.25 -74.49
N LEU A 93 128.66 56.34 -74.13
CA LEU A 93 128.50 57.00 -72.82
C LEU A 93 127.13 57.70 -72.68
N ALA A 94 126.58 58.24 -73.76
CA ALA A 94 125.22 58.77 -73.78
C ALA A 94 124.17 57.66 -73.58
N LEU A 95 124.37 56.51 -74.24
CA LEU A 95 123.55 55.31 -74.09
C LEU A 95 123.63 54.74 -72.66
N PHE A 96 124.83 54.66 -72.06
CA PHE A 96 124.98 54.27 -70.65
C PHE A 96 124.23 55.23 -69.71
N ARG A 97 124.38 56.55 -69.89
CA ARG A 97 123.64 57.58 -69.13
C ARG A 97 122.12 57.52 -69.33
N GLN A 98 121.64 56.92 -70.42
CA GLN A 98 120.22 56.60 -70.59
C GLN A 98 119.84 55.31 -69.86
N LYS A 99 120.61 54.23 -70.00
CA LYS A 99 120.36 52.95 -69.31
C LYS A 99 120.43 53.07 -67.80
N GLU A 100 121.30 53.91 -67.25
CA GLU A 100 121.32 54.29 -65.83
C GLU A 100 119.99 54.93 -65.38
N LYS A 101 119.44 55.87 -66.18
CA LYS A 101 118.13 56.49 -65.89
C LYS A 101 117.00 55.48 -66.00
N ASP A 102 117.01 54.65 -67.03
CA ASP A 102 116.00 53.61 -67.25
C ASP A 102 116.01 52.58 -66.10
N LEU A 103 117.19 52.16 -65.63
CA LEU A 103 117.36 51.30 -64.45
C LEU A 103 116.86 51.98 -63.17
N VAL A 104 117.19 53.25 -62.95
CA VAL A 104 116.69 54.02 -61.78
C VAL A 104 115.17 54.22 -61.85
N LEU A 105 114.59 54.40 -63.04
CA LEU A 105 113.14 54.48 -63.23
C LEU A 105 112.46 53.11 -63.02
N ALA A 106 113.04 52.02 -63.52
CA ALA A 106 112.57 50.67 -63.27
C ALA A 106 112.64 50.30 -61.77
N ALA A 107 113.71 50.69 -61.08
CA ALA A 107 113.84 50.50 -59.63
C ALA A 107 112.82 51.36 -58.85
N LYS A 108 112.53 52.58 -59.29
CA LYS A 108 111.46 53.42 -58.70
C LYS A 108 110.06 52.84 -58.94
N LEU A 109 109.79 52.33 -60.15
CA LEU A 109 108.54 51.65 -60.48
C LEU A 109 108.40 50.38 -59.64
N GLY A 110 109.46 49.57 -59.55
CA GLY A 110 109.52 48.37 -58.70
C GLY A 110 109.28 48.70 -57.23
N LYS A 111 109.87 49.77 -56.70
CA LYS A 111 109.62 50.25 -55.33
C LYS A 111 108.16 50.67 -55.13
N ALA A 112 107.57 51.42 -56.05
CA ALA A 112 106.16 51.82 -55.98
C ALA A 112 105.20 50.61 -56.10
N LEU A 113 105.55 49.59 -56.90
CA LEU A 113 104.81 48.33 -56.98
C LEU A 113 104.96 47.50 -55.69
N LEU A 114 106.15 47.47 -55.08
CA LEU A 114 106.37 46.82 -53.78
C LEU A 114 105.61 47.53 -52.67
N GLU A 115 105.60 48.87 -52.63
CA GLU A 115 104.82 49.66 -51.67
C GLU A 115 103.32 49.42 -51.84
N ARG A 116 102.81 49.44 -53.08
CA ARG A 116 101.42 49.08 -53.38
C ARG A 116 101.08 47.65 -52.97
N ASN A 117 101.97 46.69 -53.22
CA ASN A 117 101.77 45.31 -52.79
C ASN A 117 101.78 45.17 -51.26
N GLN A 118 102.68 45.86 -50.55
CA GLN A 118 102.67 45.91 -49.08
C GLN A 118 101.38 46.51 -48.53
N ASP A 119 100.84 47.57 -49.14
CA ASP A 119 99.58 48.16 -48.71
C ASP A 119 98.37 47.27 -49.03
N LEU A 120 98.40 46.52 -50.14
CA LEU A 120 97.42 45.45 -50.41
C LEU A 120 97.54 44.32 -49.36
N THR A 121 98.75 43.87 -49.01
CA THR A 121 98.96 42.89 -47.93
C THR A 121 98.40 43.39 -46.60
N LYS A 122 98.67 44.64 -46.21
CA LYS A 122 98.08 45.26 -45.00
C LYS A 122 96.55 45.34 -45.06
N GLN A 123 95.95 45.50 -46.26
CA GLN A 123 94.49 45.47 -46.43
C GLN A 123 93.94 44.05 -46.30
N TYR A 124 94.60 43.03 -46.83
CA TYR A 124 94.24 41.63 -46.62
C TYR A 124 94.43 41.20 -45.15
N GLU A 125 95.48 41.65 -44.47
CA GLU A 125 95.71 41.43 -43.03
C GLU A 125 94.64 42.08 -42.14
N LYS A 126 94.11 43.24 -42.54
CA LYS A 126 92.96 43.86 -41.87
C LYS A 126 91.69 43.08 -42.16
N MET A 127 91.38 42.81 -43.43
CA MET A 127 90.21 42.04 -43.83
C MET A 127 90.14 40.66 -43.15
N THR A 128 91.27 39.96 -43.01
CA THR A 128 91.32 38.67 -42.31
C THR A 128 91.14 38.80 -40.79
N LYS A 129 91.59 39.89 -40.15
CA LYS A 129 91.25 40.19 -38.74
C LYS A 129 89.77 40.53 -38.61
N ASP A 130 89.25 41.44 -39.42
CA ASP A 130 87.83 41.83 -39.46
C ASP A 130 86.90 40.63 -39.75
N LEU A 131 87.39 39.57 -40.41
CA LEU A 131 86.67 38.31 -40.64
C LEU A 131 86.80 37.35 -39.46
N ASN A 132 88.00 37.19 -38.90
CA ASN A 132 88.23 36.36 -37.71
C ASN A 132 87.44 36.89 -36.50
N GLU A 133 87.45 38.20 -36.24
CA GLU A 133 86.64 38.82 -35.19
C GLU A 133 85.14 38.56 -35.38
N LYS A 134 84.65 38.56 -36.63
CA LYS A 134 83.24 38.21 -36.93
C LYS A 134 82.95 36.73 -36.74
N LEU A 135 83.90 35.85 -37.06
CA LEU A 135 83.79 34.42 -36.77
C LEU A 135 83.75 34.21 -35.24
N GLU A 136 84.70 34.75 -34.48
CA GLU A 136 84.75 34.65 -33.02
C GLU A 136 83.47 35.15 -32.34
N ASN A 137 82.89 36.27 -32.82
CA ASN A 137 81.60 36.77 -32.32
C ASN A 137 80.44 35.80 -32.66
N LEU A 138 80.36 35.28 -33.89
CA LEU A 138 79.37 34.26 -34.25
C LEU A 138 79.56 32.96 -33.47
N GLU A 139 80.79 32.62 -33.09
CA GLU A 139 81.12 31.44 -32.29
C GLU A 139 80.75 31.61 -30.80
N GLN A 140 80.85 32.85 -30.29
CA GLN A 140 80.31 33.22 -28.98
C GLN A 140 78.78 33.23 -28.98
N GLU A 141 78.14 33.91 -29.93
CA GLU A 141 76.67 33.88 -30.10
C GLU A 141 76.17 32.44 -30.23
N LYS A 142 76.86 31.59 -30.99
CA LYS A 142 76.60 30.16 -31.14
C LYS A 142 76.55 29.42 -29.80
N HIS A 143 77.56 29.59 -28.96
CA HIS A 143 77.63 28.91 -27.67
C HIS A 143 76.72 29.52 -26.60
N GLU A 144 76.57 30.85 -26.56
CA GLU A 144 75.58 31.49 -25.69
C GLU A 144 74.16 31.09 -26.06
N LEU A 145 73.87 30.96 -27.36
CA LEU A 145 72.62 30.42 -27.85
C LEU A 145 72.47 28.99 -27.33
N GLN A 146 73.34 28.03 -27.69
CA GLN A 146 73.23 26.63 -27.23
C GLN A 146 72.94 26.50 -25.71
N GLN A 147 73.64 27.26 -24.87
CA GLN A 147 73.39 27.28 -23.41
C GLN A 147 72.05 27.90 -23.00
N ARG A 148 71.47 28.83 -23.78
CA ARG A 148 70.08 29.31 -23.61
C ARG A 148 69.07 28.18 -23.88
N LEU A 149 69.39 27.23 -24.76
CA LEU A 149 68.54 26.05 -24.98
C LEU A 149 68.63 25.04 -23.88
N GLU A 150 69.82 24.54 -23.55
CA GLU A 150 69.99 23.45 -22.58
C GLU A 150 69.32 23.80 -21.23
N ARG A 151 69.27 25.10 -20.89
CA ARG A 151 68.49 25.65 -19.76
C ARG A 151 66.97 25.63 -19.96
N ARG A 152 66.46 26.03 -21.13
CA ARG A 152 65.02 26.07 -21.43
C ARG A 152 64.44 24.67 -21.66
N GLU A 153 65.18 23.81 -22.34
CA GLU A 153 64.90 22.38 -22.46
C GLU A 153 64.83 21.76 -21.06
N GLY A 154 65.81 22.02 -20.19
CA GLY A 154 65.78 21.59 -18.78
C GLY A 154 64.63 22.19 -17.95
N GLU A 155 64.31 23.49 -18.12
CA GLU A 155 63.11 24.09 -17.51
C GLU A 155 61.85 23.33 -17.95
N TRP A 156 61.74 22.98 -19.23
CA TRP A 156 60.59 22.26 -19.78
C TRP A 156 60.56 20.81 -19.30
N GLU A 157 61.67 20.07 -19.35
CA GLU A 157 61.79 18.72 -18.80
C GLU A 157 61.29 18.69 -17.35
N GLY A 158 61.68 19.68 -16.54
CA GLY A 158 61.13 19.93 -15.20
C GLY A 158 59.60 19.97 -15.19
N ARG A 159 58.96 20.87 -15.95
CA ARG A 159 57.48 20.94 -15.99
C ARG A 159 56.79 19.75 -16.66
N VAL A 160 57.52 18.87 -17.35
CA VAL A 160 56.98 17.59 -17.83
C VAL A 160 57.06 16.54 -16.72
N ALA A 161 58.17 16.46 -15.99
CA ALA A 161 58.30 15.59 -14.83
C ALA A 161 57.28 15.94 -13.74
N GLU A 162 57.03 17.23 -13.48
CA GLU A 162 55.95 17.71 -12.60
C GLU A 162 54.59 17.14 -13.06
N LEU A 163 54.17 17.42 -14.30
CA LEU A 163 52.90 16.92 -14.86
C LEU A 163 52.83 15.39 -14.93
N GLU A 164 53.93 14.68 -15.17
CA GLU A 164 53.99 13.23 -15.12
C GLU A 164 53.77 12.70 -13.70
N THR A 165 54.32 13.36 -12.68
CA THR A 165 54.04 13.01 -11.28
C THR A 165 52.61 13.36 -10.86
N ASP A 166 52.05 14.47 -11.31
CA ASP A 166 50.63 14.82 -11.06
C ASP A 166 49.68 13.80 -11.71
N VAL A 167 49.95 13.42 -12.96
CA VAL A 167 49.19 12.38 -13.68
C VAL A 167 49.32 11.01 -12.99
N GLN A 168 50.48 10.68 -12.40
CA GLN A 168 50.64 9.46 -11.59
C GLN A 168 49.88 9.54 -10.26
N GLN A 169 49.92 10.67 -9.57
CA GLN A 169 49.18 10.91 -8.31
C GLN A 169 47.68 10.81 -8.55
N LEU A 170 47.13 11.55 -9.52
CA LEU A 170 45.70 11.54 -9.86
C LEU A 170 45.21 10.15 -10.29
N LYS A 171 46.02 9.36 -11.01
CA LYS A 171 45.70 7.95 -11.31
C LYS A 171 45.63 7.12 -10.03
N GLY A 172 46.61 7.27 -9.12
CA GLY A 172 46.64 6.57 -7.84
C GLY A 172 45.48 6.94 -6.91
N GLU A 173 45.06 8.21 -6.89
CA GLU A 173 43.89 8.68 -6.13
C GLU A 173 42.57 8.18 -6.74
N LEU A 174 42.43 8.28 -8.06
CA LEU A 174 41.30 7.72 -8.79
C LEU A 174 41.15 6.21 -8.53
N ASP A 175 42.24 5.44 -8.53
CA ASP A 175 42.18 4.00 -8.27
C ASP A 175 41.95 3.65 -6.78
N LYS A 176 42.44 4.46 -5.83
CA LYS A 176 42.02 4.38 -4.41
C LYS A 176 40.52 4.60 -4.26
N HIS A 177 39.96 5.65 -4.87
CA HIS A 177 38.53 5.93 -4.81
C HIS A 177 37.69 4.84 -5.50
N LYS A 178 38.13 4.31 -6.65
CA LYS A 178 37.49 3.13 -7.26
C LYS A 178 37.56 1.89 -6.36
N LEU A 179 38.59 1.73 -5.54
CA LEU A 179 38.69 0.63 -4.58
C LEU A 179 37.68 0.85 -3.43
N GLN A 180 37.73 2.01 -2.78
CA GLN A 180 36.83 2.42 -1.70
C GLN A 180 35.36 2.32 -2.09
N MET A 181 34.97 2.79 -3.28
CA MET A 181 33.59 2.67 -3.75
C MET A 181 33.16 1.20 -3.82
N ARG A 182 33.96 0.33 -4.44
CA ARG A 182 33.68 -1.12 -4.49
C ARG A 182 33.71 -1.79 -3.11
N GLU A 183 34.44 -1.27 -2.14
CA GLU A 183 34.41 -1.73 -0.75
C GLU A 183 33.08 -1.34 -0.12
N THR A 184 32.70 -0.06 -0.14
CA THR A 184 31.38 0.37 0.38
C THR A 184 30.21 -0.29 -0.34
N ASP A 185 30.33 -0.61 -1.64
CA ASP A 185 29.29 -1.32 -2.39
C ASP A 185 29.18 -2.79 -1.98
N ARG A 186 30.31 -3.44 -1.64
CA ARG A 186 30.26 -4.77 -0.99
C ARG A 186 29.63 -4.67 0.40
N ASP A 187 30.02 -3.70 1.22
CA ASP A 187 29.49 -3.55 2.57
C ASP A 187 27.97 -3.30 2.54
N LYS A 188 27.50 -2.49 1.58
CA LYS A 188 26.06 -2.31 1.26
C LYS A 188 25.40 -3.63 0.87
N THR A 189 25.98 -4.43 -0.03
CA THR A 189 25.35 -5.70 -0.42
C THR A 189 25.33 -6.71 0.72
N HIS A 190 26.36 -6.77 1.57
CA HIS A 190 26.37 -7.64 2.76
C HIS A 190 25.27 -7.23 3.75
N ALA A 191 25.15 -5.94 4.07
CA ALA A 191 24.09 -5.43 4.92
C ALA A 191 22.68 -5.67 4.33
N ILE A 192 22.52 -5.54 3.01
CA ILE A 192 21.27 -5.86 2.31
C ILE A 192 20.96 -7.37 2.41
N THR A 193 21.95 -8.26 2.24
CA THR A 193 21.73 -9.70 2.41
C THR A 193 21.36 -10.06 3.85
N GLU A 194 22.08 -9.55 4.85
CA GLU A 194 21.78 -9.79 6.28
C GLU A 194 20.36 -9.32 6.65
N LEU A 195 19.96 -8.11 6.21
CA LEU A 195 18.61 -7.61 6.42
C LEU A 195 17.56 -8.43 5.66
N SER A 196 17.87 -8.94 4.47
CA SER A 196 16.95 -9.82 3.72
C SER A 196 16.76 -11.18 4.39
N GLU A 197 17.82 -11.77 4.95
CA GLU A 197 17.77 -13.03 5.70
C GLU A 197 17.02 -12.87 7.03
N GLN A 198 17.23 -11.76 7.74
CA GLN A 198 16.47 -11.42 8.95
C GLN A 198 14.98 -11.24 8.64
N ASN A 199 14.63 -10.49 7.60
CA ASN A 199 13.24 -10.32 7.16
C ASN A 199 12.61 -11.65 6.72
N TYR A 200 13.35 -12.50 6.01
CA TYR A 200 12.87 -13.84 5.63
C TYR A 200 12.63 -14.72 6.85
N SER A 201 13.53 -14.73 7.83
CA SER A 201 13.37 -15.48 9.08
C SER A 201 12.17 -15.00 9.90
N LEU A 202 11.95 -13.68 9.98
CA LEU A 202 10.77 -13.11 10.64
C LEU A 202 9.47 -13.46 9.89
N LEU A 203 9.47 -13.41 8.56
CA LEU A 203 8.33 -13.85 7.74
C LEU A 203 8.02 -15.34 7.95
N GLU A 204 9.04 -16.19 8.08
CA GLU A 204 8.89 -17.62 8.37
C GLU A 204 8.43 -17.90 9.81
N GLN A 205 8.76 -17.02 10.77
CA GLN A 205 8.21 -17.09 12.13
C GLN A 205 6.73 -16.67 12.15
N LEU A 206 6.36 -15.63 11.40
CA LEU A 206 4.97 -15.17 11.25
C LEU A 206 4.10 -16.19 10.50
N SER A 207 4.61 -16.85 9.46
CA SER A 207 3.86 -17.90 8.75
C SER A 207 3.59 -19.12 9.64
N ARG A 208 4.60 -19.58 10.39
CA ARG A 208 4.46 -20.63 11.40
C ARG A 208 3.46 -20.25 12.51
N ALA A 209 3.49 -19.00 12.97
CA ALA A 209 2.53 -18.51 13.96
C ALA A 209 1.10 -18.53 13.40
N ALA A 210 0.89 -18.03 12.19
CA ALA A 210 -0.41 -18.07 11.51
C ALA A 210 -0.89 -19.51 11.20
N ASP A 211 0.03 -20.45 10.95
CA ASP A 211 -0.29 -21.88 10.81
C ASP A 211 -0.81 -22.46 12.14
N VAL A 212 -0.15 -22.14 13.25
CA VAL A 212 -0.58 -22.56 14.60
C VAL A 212 -1.92 -21.89 14.98
N GLU A 213 -2.13 -20.62 14.67
CA GLU A 213 -3.42 -19.95 14.87
C GLU A 213 -4.53 -20.61 14.07
N ARG A 214 -4.29 -20.99 12.80
CA ARG A 214 -5.26 -21.73 11.98
C ARG A 214 -5.54 -23.13 12.56
N GLN A 215 -4.54 -23.81 13.12
CA GLN A 215 -4.74 -25.08 13.85
C GLN A 215 -5.56 -24.89 15.15
N LEU A 216 -5.32 -23.82 15.91
CA LEU A 216 -6.09 -23.52 17.12
C LEU A 216 -7.54 -23.11 16.79
N CYS A 217 -7.76 -22.28 15.77
CA CYS A 217 -9.09 -21.90 15.30
C CYS A 217 -9.91 -23.12 14.83
N THR A 218 -9.29 -24.08 14.14
CA THR A 218 -9.97 -25.32 13.75
C THR A 218 -10.26 -26.24 14.94
N GLN A 219 -9.35 -26.35 15.92
CA GLN A 219 -9.63 -27.05 17.18
C GLN A 219 -10.78 -26.41 17.98
N VAL A 220 -10.80 -25.07 18.08
CA VAL A 220 -11.88 -24.32 18.74
C VAL A 220 -13.21 -24.53 18.02
N HIS A 221 -13.24 -24.52 16.69
CA HIS A 221 -14.46 -24.80 15.91
C HIS A 221 -14.97 -26.24 16.13
N LEU A 222 -14.08 -27.23 16.20
CA LEU A 222 -14.44 -28.60 16.55
C LEU A 222 -15.03 -28.68 17.97
N LEU A 223 -14.37 -28.11 18.97
CA LEU A 223 -14.86 -28.07 20.37
C LEU A 223 -16.20 -27.32 20.50
N GLN A 224 -16.43 -26.27 19.71
CA GLN A 224 -17.72 -25.60 19.64
C GLN A 224 -18.81 -26.49 19.03
N ASN A 225 -18.49 -27.33 18.04
CA ASN A 225 -19.46 -28.24 17.43
C ASN A 225 -19.77 -29.43 18.34
N ASP A 226 -18.76 -30.02 18.98
CA ASP A 226 -18.89 -30.93 20.12
C ASP A 226 -19.87 -30.38 21.18
N PHE A 227 -19.73 -29.11 21.55
CA PHE A 227 -20.59 -28.46 22.54
C PHE A 227 -22.01 -28.20 22.00
N LYS A 228 -22.17 -27.85 20.72
CA LYS A 228 -23.50 -27.78 20.07
C LYS A 228 -24.19 -29.13 20.08
N GLU A 229 -23.51 -30.21 19.70
CA GLU A 229 -24.05 -31.58 19.72
C GLU A 229 -24.40 -32.07 21.14
N LYS A 230 -23.54 -31.80 22.12
CA LYS A 230 -23.81 -32.09 23.54
C LYS A 230 -24.99 -31.28 24.09
N ASN A 231 -25.21 -30.05 23.61
CA ASN A 231 -26.40 -29.26 23.95
C ASN A 231 -27.66 -29.76 23.23
N LEU A 232 -27.57 -30.17 21.96
CA LEU A 232 -28.69 -30.75 21.21
C LEU A 232 -29.15 -32.09 21.79
N SER A 233 -28.23 -32.97 22.17
CA SER A 233 -28.58 -34.21 22.90
C SER A 233 -29.12 -33.91 24.30
N LYS A 234 -28.58 -32.91 25.01
CA LYS A 234 -29.15 -32.45 26.30
C LYS A 234 -30.57 -31.89 26.15
N THR A 235 -30.89 -31.13 25.11
CA THR A 235 -32.26 -30.62 24.90
C THR A 235 -33.20 -31.73 24.44
N GLN A 236 -32.75 -32.70 23.63
CA GLN A 236 -33.51 -33.90 23.31
C GLN A 236 -33.81 -34.75 24.57
N HIS A 237 -32.86 -34.91 25.47
CA HIS A 237 -33.09 -35.59 26.75
C HIS A 237 -33.98 -34.77 27.70
N MET A 238 -33.96 -33.44 27.63
CA MET A 238 -34.88 -32.60 28.40
C MET A 238 -36.31 -32.75 27.90
N THR A 239 -36.57 -32.69 26.60
CA THR A 239 -37.93 -32.87 26.05
C THR A 239 -38.45 -34.30 26.21
N GLN A 240 -37.57 -35.31 26.19
CA GLN A 240 -37.89 -36.68 26.61
C GLN A 240 -38.27 -36.76 28.09
N LEU A 241 -37.55 -36.06 28.98
CA LEU A 241 -37.87 -36.02 30.40
C LEU A 241 -39.18 -35.28 30.68
N GLU A 242 -39.43 -34.17 29.99
CA GLU A 242 -40.68 -33.40 30.06
C GLU A 242 -41.88 -34.25 29.60
N SER A 243 -41.75 -35.02 28.50
CA SER A 243 -42.83 -35.89 28.03
C SER A 243 -43.11 -37.05 29.00
N LEU A 244 -42.07 -37.66 29.58
CA LEU A 244 -42.23 -38.68 30.63
C LEU A 244 -42.82 -38.11 31.93
N GLN A 245 -42.46 -36.86 32.31
CA GLN A 245 -43.08 -36.17 33.45
C GLN A 245 -44.56 -35.89 33.19
N ALA A 246 -44.93 -35.50 31.97
CA ALA A 246 -46.34 -35.33 31.58
C ALA A 246 -47.11 -36.67 31.61
N GLU A 247 -46.52 -37.77 31.12
CA GLU A 247 -47.11 -39.11 31.21
C GLU A 247 -47.30 -39.56 32.66
N ILE A 248 -46.27 -39.42 33.51
CA ILE A 248 -46.35 -39.72 34.94
C ILE A 248 -47.42 -38.86 35.63
N LYS A 249 -47.55 -37.57 35.26
CA LYS A 249 -48.60 -36.70 35.78
C LYS A 249 -49.99 -37.21 35.39
N MET A 250 -50.24 -37.49 34.11
CA MET A 250 -51.50 -38.05 33.61
C MET A 250 -51.85 -39.38 34.30
N LEU A 251 -50.88 -40.28 34.47
CA LEU A 251 -51.06 -41.54 35.19
C LEU A 251 -51.34 -41.33 36.68
N SER A 252 -50.73 -40.33 37.32
CA SER A 252 -50.98 -39.98 38.72
C SER A 252 -52.37 -39.35 38.92
N GLU A 253 -52.83 -38.53 37.98
CA GLU A 253 -54.17 -37.94 37.98
C GLU A 253 -55.21 -39.04 37.79
N ARG A 254 -55.00 -39.95 36.83
CA ARG A 254 -55.86 -41.12 36.62
C ARG A 254 -55.87 -42.08 37.82
N LYS A 255 -54.74 -42.23 38.51
CA LYS A 255 -54.67 -42.99 39.79
C LYS A 255 -55.54 -42.32 40.86
N GLN A 256 -55.44 -41.00 41.04
CA GLN A 256 -56.29 -40.28 42.00
C GLN A 256 -57.78 -40.32 41.65
N GLU A 257 -58.15 -40.30 40.36
CA GLU A 257 -59.54 -40.51 39.93
C GLU A 257 -60.06 -41.89 40.37
N LEU A 258 -59.28 -42.95 40.11
CA LEU A 258 -59.65 -44.31 40.53
C LEU A 258 -59.71 -44.45 42.06
N GLU A 259 -58.81 -43.78 42.79
CA GLU A 259 -58.85 -43.73 44.26
C GLU A 259 -60.11 -43.01 44.78
N ARG A 260 -60.54 -41.90 44.16
CA ARG A 260 -61.82 -41.23 44.48
C ARG A 260 -63.03 -42.10 44.16
N CYS A 261 -63.05 -42.79 43.03
CA CYS A 261 -64.11 -43.73 42.69
C CYS A 261 -64.17 -44.92 43.67
N LEU A 262 -63.03 -45.37 44.19
CA LEU A 262 -62.98 -46.41 45.21
C LEU A 262 -63.46 -45.90 46.57
N THR A 263 -63.19 -44.65 46.96
CA THR A 263 -63.75 -44.09 48.20
C THR A 263 -65.26 -43.87 48.12
N THR A 264 -65.80 -43.36 47.02
CA THR A 264 -67.27 -43.22 46.87
C THR A 264 -67.96 -44.58 46.86
N LEU A 265 -67.40 -45.58 46.18
CA LEU A 265 -67.93 -46.95 46.24
C LEU A 265 -67.80 -47.57 47.65
N HIS A 266 -66.79 -47.20 48.43
CA HIS A 266 -66.66 -47.64 49.82
C HIS A 266 -67.72 -47.00 50.71
N GLU A 267 -67.92 -45.68 50.60
CA GLU A 267 -68.96 -44.92 51.29
C GLU A 267 -70.37 -45.44 50.95
N GLU A 268 -70.64 -45.76 49.68
CA GLU A 268 -71.89 -46.41 49.25
C GLU A 268 -72.05 -47.81 49.87
N ASN A 269 -70.98 -48.60 49.98
CA ASN A 269 -71.02 -49.90 50.64
C ASN A 269 -71.23 -49.78 52.16
N GLU A 270 -70.64 -48.78 52.83
CA GLU A 270 -70.91 -48.50 54.26
C GLU A 270 -72.35 -48.04 54.49
N GLN A 271 -72.89 -47.19 53.60
CA GLN A 271 -74.30 -46.80 53.63
C GLN A 271 -75.20 -48.03 53.45
N LEU A 272 -74.96 -48.86 52.44
CA LEU A 272 -75.72 -50.10 52.20
C LEU A 272 -75.62 -51.05 53.40
N GLN A 273 -74.43 -51.26 53.96
CA GLN A 273 -74.23 -52.05 55.18
C GLN A 273 -75.03 -51.49 56.36
N SER A 274 -75.04 -50.17 56.56
CA SER A 274 -75.86 -49.54 57.61
C SER A 274 -77.36 -49.75 57.39
N THR A 275 -77.86 -49.73 56.14
CA THR A 275 -79.27 -50.05 55.86
C THR A 275 -79.58 -51.53 56.11
N VAL A 276 -78.65 -52.43 55.79
CA VAL A 276 -78.74 -53.87 56.06
C VAL A 276 -78.78 -54.13 57.56
N ASP A 277 -77.98 -53.43 58.37
CA ASP A 277 -77.98 -53.57 59.83
C ASP A 277 -79.24 -52.98 60.48
N ASN A 278 -79.73 -51.82 60.00
CA ASN A 278 -81.05 -51.31 60.40
C ASN A 278 -82.19 -52.29 60.05
N LEU A 279 -82.10 -53.00 58.91
CA LEU A 279 -83.05 -54.04 58.52
C LEU A 279 -82.93 -55.30 59.39
N LYS A 280 -81.72 -55.69 59.83
CA LYS A 280 -81.53 -56.76 60.84
C LYS A 280 -82.16 -56.37 62.16
N ASP A 281 -81.91 -55.17 62.68
CA ASP A 281 -82.50 -54.70 63.94
C ASP A 281 -84.03 -54.65 63.88
N ARG A 282 -84.58 -54.14 62.77
CA ARG A 282 -86.03 -54.20 62.52
C ARG A 282 -86.55 -55.64 62.48
N THR A 283 -85.79 -56.57 61.92
CA THR A 283 -86.15 -58.00 61.86
C THR A 283 -86.13 -58.60 63.27
N LEU A 284 -85.08 -58.34 64.07
CA LEU A 284 -84.99 -58.78 65.47
C LEU A 284 -86.12 -58.21 66.35
N VAL A 285 -86.58 -56.98 66.09
CA VAL A 285 -87.76 -56.40 66.78
C VAL A 285 -89.05 -57.10 66.33
N LEU A 286 -89.22 -57.39 65.04
CA LEU A 286 -90.38 -58.13 64.55
C LEU A 286 -90.40 -59.58 65.05
N GLU A 287 -89.25 -60.25 65.14
CA GLU A 287 -89.10 -61.58 65.72
C GLU A 287 -89.49 -61.60 67.21
N LYS A 288 -89.04 -60.61 67.99
CA LYS A 288 -89.47 -60.43 69.40
C LYS A 288 -90.97 -60.19 69.51
N LEU A 289 -91.53 -59.32 68.68
CA LEU A 289 -92.98 -59.08 68.65
C LEU A 289 -93.77 -60.34 68.25
N CYS A 290 -93.28 -61.16 67.32
CA CYS A 290 -93.86 -62.47 67.03
C CYS A 290 -93.79 -63.41 68.24
N GLN A 291 -92.65 -63.52 68.91
CA GLN A 291 -92.49 -64.33 70.13
C GLN A 291 -93.41 -63.86 71.26
N GLU A 292 -93.56 -62.55 71.47
CA GLU A 292 -94.50 -61.95 72.42
C GLU A 292 -95.96 -62.25 72.05
N LYS A 293 -96.31 -62.22 70.76
CA LYS A 293 -97.66 -62.55 70.28
C LYS A 293 -97.95 -64.04 70.39
N ASP A 294 -96.99 -64.91 70.15
CA ASP A 294 -97.11 -66.35 70.40
C ASP A 294 -97.25 -66.64 71.89
N LEU A 295 -96.53 -65.92 72.77
CA LEU A 295 -96.71 -65.97 74.22
C LEU A 295 -98.10 -65.51 74.66
N GLN A 296 -98.61 -64.40 74.11
CA GLN A 296 -99.98 -63.91 74.36
C GLN A 296 -101.03 -64.91 73.86
N LEU A 297 -100.82 -65.53 72.69
CA LEU A 297 -101.69 -66.59 72.18
C LEU A 297 -101.62 -67.86 73.04
N GLN A 298 -100.48 -68.19 73.63
CA GLN A 298 -100.36 -69.29 74.61
C GLN A 298 -101.07 -68.96 75.93
N GLN A 299 -100.90 -67.74 76.46
CA GLN A 299 -101.61 -67.25 77.64
C GLN A 299 -103.12 -67.30 77.43
N SER A 300 -103.65 -66.69 76.37
CA SER A 300 -105.09 -66.73 76.09
C SER A 300 -105.62 -68.12 75.71
N ARG A 301 -104.77 -69.07 75.26
CA ARG A 301 -105.15 -70.49 75.13
C ARG A 301 -105.28 -71.17 76.50
N LEU A 302 -104.40 -70.85 77.46
CA LEU A 302 -104.47 -71.35 78.83
C LEU A 302 -105.66 -70.74 79.58
N GLU A 303 -105.87 -69.42 79.48
CA GLU A 303 -107.05 -68.72 80.00
C GLU A 303 -108.33 -69.30 79.41
N LEU A 304 -108.39 -69.53 78.08
CA LEU A 304 -109.54 -70.21 77.46
C LEU A 304 -109.69 -71.66 77.92
N GLN A 305 -108.62 -72.37 78.28
CA GLN A 305 -108.69 -73.71 78.84
C GLN A 305 -109.24 -73.68 80.27
N GLU A 306 -108.78 -72.75 81.11
CA GLU A 306 -109.27 -72.53 82.48
C GLU A 306 -110.74 -72.06 82.46
N VAL A 307 -111.10 -71.12 81.59
CA VAL A 307 -112.50 -70.69 81.36
C VAL A 307 -113.34 -71.84 80.81
N ARG A 308 -112.81 -72.75 79.97
CA ARG A 308 -113.53 -73.95 79.54
C ARG A 308 -113.67 -75.00 80.65
N VAL A 309 -112.71 -75.10 81.58
CA VAL A 309 -112.79 -76.00 82.74
C VAL A 309 -113.75 -75.45 83.79
N SER A 310 -113.66 -74.16 84.12
CA SER A 310 -114.60 -73.50 85.04
C SER A 310 -116.00 -73.38 84.42
N HIS A 311 -116.14 -73.19 83.11
CA HIS A 311 -117.44 -73.31 82.43
C HIS A 311 -117.97 -74.74 82.46
N ARG A 312 -117.13 -75.78 82.38
CA ARG A 312 -117.58 -77.17 82.60
C ARG A 312 -117.97 -77.45 84.05
N GLN A 313 -117.25 -76.90 85.03
CA GLN A 313 -117.58 -77.01 86.45
C GLN A 313 -118.86 -76.25 86.79
N LEU A 314 -119.03 -75.03 86.28
CA LEU A 314 -120.26 -74.25 86.38
C LEU A 314 -121.40 -74.87 85.56
N SER A 315 -121.13 -75.57 84.45
CA SER A 315 -122.15 -76.31 83.69
C SER A 315 -122.53 -77.62 84.38
N ALA A 316 -121.62 -78.25 85.13
CA ALA A 316 -121.92 -79.38 86.02
C ALA A 316 -122.75 -78.91 87.23
N HIS A 317 -122.33 -77.84 87.92
CA HIS A 317 -123.13 -77.21 88.98
C HIS A 317 -124.47 -76.66 88.45
N LEU A 318 -124.54 -76.14 87.22
CA LEU A 318 -125.82 -75.76 86.61
C LEU A 318 -126.65 -76.98 86.26
N ALA A 319 -126.07 -78.10 85.83
CA ALA A 319 -126.81 -79.35 85.63
C ALA A 319 -127.38 -79.88 86.95
N GLU A 320 -126.56 -79.96 88.01
CA GLU A 320 -126.98 -80.28 89.38
C GLU A 320 -128.11 -79.33 89.84
N MET A 321 -127.94 -78.02 89.68
CA MET A 321 -128.96 -77.00 89.99
C MET A 321 -130.16 -76.96 89.01
N THR A 322 -130.12 -77.72 87.91
CA THR A 322 -131.25 -77.90 86.98
C THR A 322 -132.02 -79.18 87.33
N GLU A 323 -131.34 -80.24 87.77
CA GLU A 323 -131.99 -81.42 88.34
C GLU A 323 -132.64 -81.12 89.71
N GLU A 324 -132.05 -80.25 90.53
CA GLU A 324 -132.64 -79.79 91.79
C GLU A 324 -133.69 -78.67 91.66
N LYS A 325 -133.96 -78.15 90.44
CA LYS A 325 -135.01 -77.13 90.20
C LYS A 325 -136.08 -77.57 89.20
N SER A 326 -136.78 -78.64 89.58
CA SER A 326 -138.18 -78.76 89.19
C SER A 326 -139.00 -77.57 89.75
N LEU A 327 -139.84 -76.99 88.88
CA LEU A 327 -140.82 -75.91 89.15
C LEU A 327 -140.26 -74.48 89.44
N GLN A 328 -140.59 -73.59 88.48
CA GLN A 328 -141.16 -72.23 88.66
C GLN A 328 -140.29 -71.00 88.29
N GLY A 329 -140.86 -70.11 87.45
CA GLY A 329 -140.45 -68.70 87.30
C GLY A 329 -140.22 -68.20 85.86
N PHE A 330 -141.09 -67.32 85.36
CA PHE A 330 -140.86 -66.48 84.16
C PHE A 330 -140.44 -65.05 84.57
N SER A 331 -139.81 -64.29 83.66
CA SER A 331 -140.22 -62.92 83.21
C SER A 331 -139.09 -61.86 83.07
N ALA A 332 -139.28 -60.93 82.11
CA ALA A 332 -138.72 -59.55 82.01
C ALA A 332 -137.19 -59.37 81.76
N ASN A 333 -136.62 -58.28 81.18
CA ASN A 333 -137.04 -57.04 80.44
C ASN A 333 -135.75 -56.32 79.91
N THR A 334 -135.63 -55.34 78.99
CA THR A 334 -136.50 -54.64 77.99
C THR A 334 -135.63 -53.89 76.92
N HIS A 335 -136.27 -53.23 75.94
CA HIS A 335 -135.75 -52.34 74.87
C HIS A 335 -134.93 -51.08 75.31
N SER A 336 -134.22 -50.42 74.36
CA SER A 336 -134.69 -49.17 73.70
C SER A 336 -133.79 -48.63 72.55
N LEU A 337 -134.38 -47.78 71.69
CA LEU A 337 -133.76 -46.84 70.73
C LEU A 337 -133.95 -45.39 71.23
N LEU A 338 -133.20 -44.39 70.69
CA LEU A 338 -133.71 -43.07 70.21
C LEU A 338 -132.61 -42.02 69.82
N CYS A 339 -133.02 -41.09 68.93
CA CYS A 339 -132.64 -39.67 68.78
C CYS A 339 -131.59 -39.19 67.74
N GLU A 340 -132.13 -38.77 66.59
CA GLU A 340 -131.83 -37.56 65.81
C GLU A 340 -132.71 -36.35 66.32
N ILE A 341 -132.81 -35.12 65.76
CA ILE A 341 -132.27 -34.42 64.56
C ILE A 341 -132.35 -32.87 64.78
N GLU A 342 -131.45 -32.07 64.17
CA GLU A 342 -131.54 -30.58 63.99
C GLU A 342 -130.43 -30.12 62.99
N GLN A 343 -130.32 -28.92 62.40
CA GLN A 343 -131.10 -27.65 62.34
C GLN A 343 -130.81 -26.97 60.95
N SER A 344 -131.51 -25.89 60.51
CA SER A 344 -131.27 -25.24 59.20
C SER A 344 -131.88 -23.81 59.03
N MET A 345 -131.35 -23.03 58.06
CA MET A 345 -132.04 -22.06 57.14
C MET A 345 -132.07 -20.52 57.42
N GLU A 346 -132.38 -19.77 56.33
CA GLU A 346 -132.90 -18.36 56.19
C GLU A 346 -131.94 -17.13 56.25
N GLN A 347 -132.11 -16.01 55.50
CA GLN A 347 -132.79 -15.72 54.19
C GLN A 347 -132.32 -14.37 53.54
N GLU A 348 -133.09 -13.72 52.64
CA GLU A 348 -132.66 -12.71 51.62
C GLU A 348 -133.61 -11.47 51.47
N GLU A 349 -133.17 -10.39 50.78
CA GLU A 349 -133.93 -9.43 49.89
C GLU A 349 -133.84 -7.87 50.04
N LEU A 350 -133.67 -7.22 48.85
CA LEU A 350 -134.27 -5.96 48.29
C LEU A 350 -133.96 -4.48 48.71
N LYS A 351 -133.22 -3.81 47.79
CA LYS A 351 -133.51 -2.55 47.01
C LYS A 351 -133.92 -1.17 47.61
N GLN A 352 -133.12 -0.17 47.18
CA GLN A 352 -133.46 1.19 46.63
C GLN A 352 -134.16 2.29 47.48
N GLU A 353 -133.54 3.48 47.58
CA GLU A 353 -133.93 4.65 46.73
C GLU A 353 -132.86 5.79 46.68
N LYS A 354 -133.03 6.69 45.69
CA LYS A 354 -132.70 8.15 45.69
C LYS A 354 -131.33 8.71 45.23
N ASP A 355 -131.06 8.59 43.93
CA ASP A 355 -130.12 9.43 43.14
C ASP A 355 -130.60 10.91 43.01
N GLN A 356 -130.44 11.78 44.03
CA GLN A 356 -130.84 13.20 43.86
C GLN A 356 -130.06 14.31 44.60
N LEU A 357 -128.79 14.10 44.94
CA LEU A 357 -127.86 15.18 45.37
C LEU A 357 -126.53 15.13 44.60
N ARG A 358 -126.62 15.16 43.26
CA ARG A 358 -125.52 14.78 42.35
C ARG A 358 -124.66 15.94 41.81
N LEU A 359 -125.14 17.20 41.85
CA LEU A 359 -124.81 18.15 40.77
C LEU A 359 -124.07 19.47 41.12
N GLN A 360 -123.61 19.70 42.36
CA GLN A 360 -122.90 20.97 42.70
C GLN A 360 -121.54 20.84 43.39
N LEU A 361 -121.06 19.63 43.72
CA LEU A 361 -119.73 19.45 44.33
C LEU A 361 -118.61 19.15 43.30
N TRP A 362 -118.98 18.94 42.03
CA TRP A 362 -118.05 18.50 40.98
C TRP A 362 -117.25 19.66 40.34
N GLU A 363 -117.81 20.87 40.24
CA GLU A 363 -117.17 21.99 39.54
C GLU A 363 -115.90 22.50 40.23
N VAL A 364 -115.88 22.54 41.57
CA VAL A 364 -114.73 23.06 42.34
C VAL A 364 -113.49 22.17 42.20
N TYR A 365 -113.68 20.86 42.11
CA TYR A 365 -112.59 19.89 41.93
C TYR A 365 -111.87 20.06 40.58
N CYS A 366 -112.61 20.42 39.52
CA CYS A 366 -112.07 20.61 38.18
C CYS A 366 -111.14 21.84 38.06
N GLN A 367 -111.37 22.90 38.84
CA GLN A 367 -110.57 24.13 38.76
C GLN A 367 -109.14 23.94 39.27
N ILE A 368 -108.94 23.16 40.35
CA ILE A 368 -107.61 22.89 40.93
C ILE A 368 -106.74 22.06 39.97
N ARG A 369 -107.34 21.15 39.19
CA ARG A 369 -106.62 20.33 38.18
C ARG A 369 -106.10 21.15 36.98
N SER A 370 -106.68 22.33 36.71
CA SER A 370 -106.23 23.22 35.63
C SER A 370 -104.85 23.83 35.93
N ILE A 371 -104.66 24.36 37.14
CA ILE A 371 -103.44 25.08 37.54
C ILE A 371 -102.20 24.16 37.53
N CYS A 372 -102.34 22.93 38.03
CA CYS A 372 -101.26 21.93 38.02
C CYS A 372 -100.88 21.44 36.61
N SER A 373 -101.67 21.74 35.58
CA SER A 373 -101.35 21.41 34.19
C SER A 373 -100.48 22.48 33.52
N GLN A 374 -100.58 23.74 33.93
CA GLN A 374 -99.83 24.86 33.34
C GLN A 374 -98.36 24.93 33.80
N LEU A 375 -98.02 24.27 34.92
CA LEU A 375 -96.63 24.11 35.39
C LEU A 375 -95.91 22.85 34.87
N ARG A 376 -96.53 22.09 33.96
CA ARG A 376 -95.95 20.88 33.34
C ARG A 376 -95.87 20.97 31.81
N GLY A 377 -95.91 22.19 31.28
CA GLY A 377 -96.02 22.46 29.85
C GLY A 377 -95.30 23.74 29.42
N ASN A 378 -93.99 23.82 29.71
CA ASN A 378 -93.02 24.70 29.06
C ASN A 378 -91.60 24.25 29.47
N ASP A 379 -91.06 23.26 28.76
CA ASP A 379 -89.86 23.45 27.93
C ASP A 379 -89.64 22.18 27.07
N ILE A 380 -89.11 22.36 25.86
CA ILE A 380 -89.18 21.37 24.77
C ILE A 380 -87.78 21.09 24.20
N THR A 381 -87.26 19.90 24.48
CA THR A 381 -86.30 19.10 23.66
C THR A 381 -86.14 17.75 24.39
N ASP A 382 -86.75 16.65 23.98
CA ASP A 382 -86.51 15.86 22.75
C ASP A 382 -85.19 15.06 22.77
N SER A 383 -85.26 13.83 23.30
CA SER A 383 -84.42 12.70 22.87
C SER A 383 -84.88 11.35 23.49
N ALA A 384 -85.53 10.55 22.65
CA ALA A 384 -85.55 9.08 22.58
C ALA A 384 -85.44 8.17 23.84
N LEU A 385 -86.52 7.40 24.06
CA LEU A 385 -86.56 5.92 24.16
C LEU A 385 -85.66 5.18 25.18
N SER A 386 -86.32 4.52 26.15
CA SER A 386 -86.47 3.05 26.08
C SER A 386 -87.64 2.54 26.93
N THR A 387 -88.35 1.54 26.40
CA THR A 387 -89.49 0.87 27.04
C THR A 387 -89.07 -0.37 27.82
N ASP A 388 -89.69 -0.59 28.98
CA ASP A 388 -90.32 -1.89 29.27
C ASP A 388 -91.57 -1.67 30.16
N SER A 389 -92.59 -2.50 30.01
CA SER A 389 -93.90 -2.35 30.66
C SER A 389 -94.57 -3.71 30.93
N SER A 390 -94.65 -4.08 32.20
CA SER A 390 -95.59 -5.07 32.73
C SER A 390 -96.38 -4.41 33.89
N MET A 391 -97.70 -4.50 34.02
CA MET A 391 -98.59 -5.69 34.01
C MET A 391 -98.29 -6.57 35.24
N ASP A 392 -99.20 -6.82 36.18
CA ASP A 392 -100.64 -6.47 36.29
C ASP A 392 -101.05 -6.26 37.77
N GLU A 393 -102.36 -6.15 38.02
CA GLU A 393 -103.16 -6.43 39.22
C GLU A 393 -103.99 -5.26 39.77
N SER A 394 -105.27 -5.26 39.38
CA SER A 394 -106.42 -5.55 40.26
C SER A 394 -106.41 -5.04 41.71
N SER A 395 -107.51 -4.52 42.27
CA SER A 395 -108.84 -4.30 41.70
C SER A 395 -109.68 -3.33 42.52
N GLU A 396 -110.80 -2.95 41.93
CA GLU A 396 -112.10 -2.59 42.54
C GLU A 396 -112.16 -2.23 44.04
N THR A 397 -112.70 -1.04 44.34
CA THR A 397 -113.91 -1.01 45.19
C THR A 397 -114.81 0.21 44.93
N SER A 398 -116.10 -0.07 45.01
CA SER A 398 -117.27 0.81 45.08
C SER A 398 -117.09 2.31 45.39
N SER A 399 -117.68 3.13 44.52
CA SER A 399 -118.80 4.06 44.78
C SER A 399 -118.67 5.18 45.85
N ALA A 400 -119.37 6.29 45.61
CA ALA A 400 -119.31 7.48 46.45
C ALA A 400 -120.01 7.31 47.81
N LYS A 401 -119.21 7.13 48.87
CA LYS A 401 -119.46 7.70 50.20
C LYS A 401 -118.15 7.92 50.98
N ASP A 402 -118.16 8.98 51.76
CA ASP A 402 -117.28 9.28 52.89
C ASP A 402 -115.75 9.27 52.65
N VAL A 403 -115.23 10.48 52.42
CA VAL A 403 -113.79 10.81 52.46
C VAL A 403 -113.32 10.95 53.91
N PRO A 404 -112.18 10.33 54.28
CA PRO A 404 -111.33 10.87 55.35
C PRO A 404 -109.85 11.04 54.95
N MET A 405 -109.33 12.24 55.23
CA MET A 405 -107.95 12.61 55.56
C MET A 405 -106.77 11.70 55.09
N GLY A 406 -105.97 12.22 54.14
CA GLY A 406 -104.61 11.72 53.87
C GLY A 406 -103.96 12.31 52.60
N SER A 407 -104.71 12.32 51.49
CA SER A 407 -104.20 12.67 50.15
C SER A 407 -103.66 14.11 49.99
N LEU A 408 -104.04 15.03 50.88
CA LEU A 408 -103.57 16.42 50.87
C LEU A 408 -102.17 16.60 51.52
N GLN A 409 -101.66 15.56 52.19
CA GLN A 409 -100.39 15.62 52.91
C GLN A 409 -99.20 15.15 52.06
N SER A 410 -99.40 14.18 51.17
CA SER A 410 -98.40 13.72 50.19
C SER A 410 -98.04 14.82 49.18
N SER A 411 -99.07 15.50 48.65
CA SER A 411 -98.93 16.63 47.73
C SER A 411 -98.20 17.85 48.35
N LEU A 412 -98.33 18.07 49.67
CA LEU A 412 -97.53 19.07 50.39
C LEU A 412 -96.08 18.62 50.63
N SER A 413 -95.82 17.33 50.87
CA SER A 413 -94.44 16.83 51.01
C SER A 413 -93.62 16.89 49.71
N GLU A 414 -94.27 16.75 48.55
CA GLU A 414 -93.57 16.85 47.26
C GLU A 414 -93.17 18.30 46.92
N LEU A 415 -94.00 19.28 47.30
CA LEU A 415 -93.65 20.71 47.25
C LEU A 415 -92.43 21.04 48.15
N ARG A 416 -92.37 20.44 49.34
CA ARG A 416 -91.22 20.57 50.25
C ARG A 416 -89.93 19.98 49.66
N ARG A 417 -90.00 18.85 48.95
CA ARG A 417 -88.85 18.23 48.28
C ARG A 417 -88.27 19.14 47.19
N LEU A 418 -89.13 19.76 46.37
CA LEU A 418 -88.69 20.67 45.30
C LEU A 418 -88.11 21.99 45.85
N ALA A 419 -88.57 22.46 47.01
CA ALA A 419 -87.96 23.61 47.69
C ALA A 419 -86.56 23.30 48.26
N GLN A 420 -86.33 22.10 48.77
CA GLN A 420 -85.03 21.70 49.33
C GLN A 420 -83.92 21.68 48.26
N ASN A 421 -84.24 21.20 47.05
CA ASN A 421 -83.31 21.15 45.91
C ASN A 421 -82.80 22.53 45.44
N LEU A 422 -83.41 23.64 45.88
CA LEU A 422 -82.94 25.00 45.60
C LEU A 422 -82.05 25.59 46.70
N LEU A 423 -81.86 24.88 47.82
CA LEU A 423 -81.04 25.34 48.95
C LEU A 423 -79.63 24.72 48.97
N ASP A 424 -79.49 23.45 48.55
CA ASP A 424 -78.19 22.76 48.48
C ASP A 424 -77.37 23.12 47.21
N GLY A 425 -77.87 24.03 46.38
CA GLY A 425 -77.34 24.33 45.05
C GLY A 425 -76.39 25.52 44.91
N ASN A 426 -75.88 26.11 46.01
CA ASN A 426 -75.16 27.40 45.94
C ASN A 426 -74.03 27.60 46.98
N GLU A 427 -73.05 26.69 47.02
CA GLU A 427 -71.74 26.95 47.63
C GLU A 427 -70.63 26.73 46.58
N SER A 428 -70.10 27.83 46.03
CA SER A 428 -69.18 27.80 44.89
C SER A 428 -67.71 27.85 45.32
N THR A 429 -67.08 26.67 45.45
CA THR A 429 -65.63 26.53 45.59
C THR A 429 -65.00 25.68 44.48
N GLY A 430 -65.59 25.68 43.28
CA GLY A 430 -65.07 24.96 42.11
C GLY A 430 -63.97 25.69 41.32
N SER A 431 -63.93 27.02 41.38
CA SER A 431 -63.18 27.88 40.44
C SER A 431 -61.71 28.18 40.82
N ARG A 432 -61.07 27.32 41.63
CA ARG A 432 -59.61 27.39 41.86
C ARG A 432 -58.88 26.11 41.47
N ARG A 433 -59.53 24.96 41.62
CA ARG A 433 -59.03 23.71 41.05
C ARG A 433 -59.08 23.76 39.53
N SER A 434 -60.17 24.24 38.92
CA SER A 434 -60.25 24.42 37.46
C SER A 434 -59.02 25.08 36.84
N ASP A 435 -58.55 26.18 37.44
CA ASP A 435 -57.51 27.02 36.87
C ASP A 435 -56.10 26.47 37.17
N GLU A 436 -55.93 25.81 38.33
CA GLU A 436 -54.68 25.17 38.75
C GLU A 436 -54.50 23.80 38.05
N ASP A 437 -55.56 22.98 37.96
CA ASP A 437 -55.62 21.76 37.15
C ASP A 437 -55.38 22.08 35.65
N VAL A 438 -55.91 23.19 35.13
CA VAL A 438 -55.64 23.66 33.75
C VAL A 438 -54.22 24.20 33.59
N LEU A 439 -53.62 24.81 34.61
CA LEU A 439 -52.21 25.22 34.58
C LEU A 439 -51.27 24.00 34.65
N GLU A 440 -51.57 22.99 35.47
CA GLU A 440 -50.87 21.71 35.48
C GLU A 440 -51.01 20.99 34.12
N GLU A 441 -52.19 20.99 33.52
CA GLU A 441 -52.45 20.46 32.17
C GLU A 441 -51.61 21.18 31.08
N HIS A 442 -51.40 22.50 31.19
CA HIS A 442 -50.53 23.25 30.28
C HIS A 442 -49.04 23.04 30.57
N VAL A 443 -48.62 22.97 31.83
CA VAL A 443 -47.22 22.65 32.21
C VAL A 443 -46.87 21.22 31.81
N ARG A 444 -47.83 20.29 31.91
CA ARG A 444 -47.70 18.91 31.43
C ARG A 444 -47.55 18.88 29.91
N LYS A 445 -48.37 19.60 29.15
CA LYS A 445 -48.26 19.71 27.69
C LYS A 445 -46.94 20.35 27.26
N LEU A 446 -46.54 21.47 27.85
CA LEU A 446 -45.23 22.08 27.60
C LEU A 446 -44.07 21.14 27.98
N GLY A 447 -44.24 20.32 29.02
CA GLY A 447 -43.28 19.26 29.41
C GLY A 447 -43.37 17.97 28.59
N GLU A 448 -44.38 17.81 27.74
CA GLU A 448 -44.51 16.77 26.72
C GLU A 448 -43.88 17.29 25.42
N GLU A 449 -44.26 18.48 24.95
CA GLU A 449 -43.64 19.21 23.83
C GLU A 449 -42.11 19.38 24.01
N LEU A 450 -41.63 19.74 25.21
CA LEU A 450 -40.19 19.86 25.46
C LEU A 450 -39.46 18.50 25.35
N ARG A 451 -40.14 17.39 25.70
CA ARG A 451 -39.60 16.04 25.51
C ARG A 451 -39.63 15.64 24.04
N GLU A 452 -40.71 15.90 23.32
CA GLU A 452 -40.76 15.66 21.87
C GLU A 452 -39.65 16.43 21.13
N ILE A 453 -39.37 17.68 21.53
CA ILE A 453 -38.25 18.48 20.99
C ILE A 453 -36.89 17.89 21.39
N GLN A 454 -36.74 17.34 22.59
CA GLN A 454 -35.51 16.65 23.03
C GLN A 454 -35.30 15.34 22.26
N ASP A 455 -36.32 14.49 22.18
CA ASP A 455 -36.30 13.22 21.45
C ASP A 455 -35.99 13.44 19.95
N LEU A 456 -36.56 14.49 19.34
CA LEU A 456 -36.25 14.89 17.96
C LEU A 456 -34.83 15.44 17.80
N TYR A 457 -34.33 16.19 18.78
CA TYR A 457 -32.94 16.68 18.78
C TYR A 457 -31.94 15.54 18.92
N GLU A 458 -32.18 14.58 19.82
CA GLU A 458 -31.37 13.38 19.97
C GLU A 458 -31.40 12.51 18.70
N GLN A 459 -32.59 12.32 18.09
CA GLN A 459 -32.71 11.61 16.79
C GLN A 459 -31.93 12.29 15.66
N GLU A 460 -31.98 13.62 15.54
CA GLU A 460 -31.21 14.31 14.49
C GLU A 460 -29.70 14.32 14.83
N GLN A 461 -29.32 14.35 16.11
CA GLN A 461 -27.92 14.15 16.53
C GLN A 461 -27.42 12.72 16.23
N GLU A 462 -28.27 11.70 16.39
CA GLU A 462 -28.01 10.31 15.99
C GLU A 462 -27.81 10.21 14.48
N ARG A 463 -28.67 10.86 13.68
CA ARG A 463 -28.56 10.94 12.21
C ARG A 463 -27.32 11.70 11.72
N VAL A 464 -26.95 12.79 12.39
CA VAL A 464 -25.70 13.53 12.10
C VAL A 464 -24.50 12.64 12.41
N ARG A 465 -24.53 11.86 13.50
CA ARG A 465 -23.47 10.90 13.82
C ARG A 465 -23.36 9.79 12.77
N SER A 466 -24.47 9.13 12.41
CA SER A 466 -24.45 8.05 11.42
C SER A 466 -24.02 8.55 10.05
N THR A 467 -24.50 9.70 9.59
CA THR A 467 -24.08 10.27 8.29
C THR A 467 -22.62 10.76 8.30
N GLN A 468 -22.08 11.15 9.45
CA GLN A 468 -20.65 11.43 9.60
C GLN A 468 -19.81 10.14 9.60
N GLU A 469 -20.30 9.05 10.20
CA GLU A 469 -19.68 7.72 10.12
C GLU A 469 -19.71 7.17 8.68
N ASP A 470 -20.83 7.31 7.96
CA ASP A 470 -20.94 6.97 6.53
C ASP A 470 -19.99 7.81 5.67
N MET A 471 -19.86 9.11 5.95
CA MET A 471 -18.91 10.00 5.27
C MET A 471 -17.46 9.58 5.49
N LEU A 472 -17.10 9.15 6.71
CA LEU A 472 -15.77 8.62 7.02
C LEU A 472 -15.51 7.26 6.35
N GLN A 473 -16.52 6.38 6.28
CA GLN A 473 -16.42 5.11 5.53
C GLN A 473 -16.18 5.36 4.03
N LEU A 474 -16.97 6.25 3.42
CA LEU A 474 -16.80 6.65 2.01
C LEU A 474 -15.46 7.33 1.77
N HIS A 475 -15.01 8.20 2.68
CA HIS A 475 -13.69 8.84 2.58
C HIS A 475 -12.55 7.82 2.63
N ASN A 476 -12.61 6.85 3.55
CA ASN A 476 -11.64 5.75 3.63
C ASN A 476 -11.67 4.87 2.37
N GLN A 477 -12.86 4.58 1.81
CA GLN A 477 -12.99 3.81 0.58
C GLN A 477 -12.42 4.57 -0.63
N ILE A 478 -12.65 5.88 -0.73
CA ILE A 478 -12.04 6.75 -1.74
C ILE A 478 -10.51 6.81 -1.57
N ALA A 479 -10.00 6.86 -0.34
CA ALA A 479 -8.57 6.85 -0.07
C ALA A 479 -7.91 5.53 -0.50
N LEU A 480 -8.53 4.38 -0.21
CA LEU A 480 -8.06 3.06 -0.66
C LEU A 480 -8.07 2.93 -2.18
N LEU A 481 -9.16 3.31 -2.85
CA LEU A 481 -9.24 3.32 -4.32
C LEU A 481 -8.24 4.30 -4.96
N SER A 482 -7.96 5.43 -4.30
CA SER A 482 -6.93 6.38 -4.75
C SER A 482 -5.52 5.79 -4.65
N LEU A 483 -5.22 5.06 -3.57
CA LEU A 483 -3.96 4.34 -3.40
C LEU A 483 -3.79 3.23 -4.46
N GLU A 484 -4.84 2.45 -4.73
CA GLU A 484 -4.85 1.40 -5.76
C GLU A 484 -4.62 2.01 -7.17
N VAL A 485 -5.30 3.11 -7.51
CA VAL A 485 -5.08 3.84 -8.77
C VAL A 485 -3.67 4.45 -8.85
N CYS A 486 -3.09 4.87 -7.73
CA CYS A 486 -1.70 5.34 -7.67
C CYS A 486 -0.70 4.19 -7.90
N SER A 487 -0.83 3.05 -7.20
CA SER A 487 0.08 1.91 -7.40
C SER A 487 -0.03 1.34 -8.81
N SER A 488 -1.25 1.19 -9.35
CA SER A 488 -1.45 0.74 -10.73
C SER A 488 -0.86 1.71 -11.76
N ARG A 489 -0.83 3.03 -11.46
CA ARG A 489 -0.16 4.02 -12.31
C ARG A 489 1.36 3.87 -12.24
N GLU A 490 1.93 3.78 -11.03
CA GLU A 490 3.38 3.59 -10.86
C GLU A 490 3.88 2.32 -11.54
N GLU A 491 3.15 1.20 -11.45
CA GLU A 491 3.50 -0.03 -12.16
C GLU A 491 3.43 0.15 -13.68
N ASN A 492 2.42 0.85 -14.19
CA ASN A 492 2.28 1.14 -15.62
C ASN A 492 3.41 2.06 -16.14
N GLU A 493 3.82 3.05 -15.34
CA GLU A 493 4.95 3.94 -15.64
C GLU A 493 6.30 3.21 -15.55
N ARG A 494 6.48 2.30 -14.57
CA ARG A 494 7.66 1.42 -14.48
C ARG A 494 7.75 0.49 -15.69
N LEU A 495 6.64 -0.16 -16.09
CA LEU A 495 6.60 -1.05 -17.25
C LEU A 495 6.94 -0.31 -18.56
N LYS A 496 6.38 0.88 -18.78
CA LYS A 496 6.74 1.74 -19.91
C LYS A 496 8.20 2.20 -19.86
N ALA A 497 8.72 2.51 -18.67
CA ALA A 497 10.12 2.85 -18.50
C ALA A 497 11.03 1.68 -18.89
N SER A 498 10.73 0.43 -18.48
CA SER A 498 11.47 -0.75 -18.97
C SER A 498 11.30 -0.98 -20.47
N GLU A 499 10.08 -0.91 -21.00
CA GLU A 499 9.78 -1.16 -22.42
C GLU A 499 10.48 -0.17 -23.37
N ILE A 500 10.74 1.07 -22.92
CA ILE A 500 11.51 2.07 -23.68
C ILE A 500 13.03 1.89 -23.43
N ARG A 501 13.43 1.53 -22.20
CA ARG A 501 14.84 1.45 -21.77
C ARG A 501 15.55 0.21 -22.33
N GLU A 502 14.92 -0.97 -22.30
CA GLU A 502 15.51 -2.21 -22.81
C GLU A 502 15.92 -2.15 -24.30
N PRO A 503 15.05 -1.76 -25.26
CA PRO A 503 15.47 -1.65 -26.67
C PRO A 503 16.48 -0.52 -26.89
N SER A 504 16.45 0.54 -26.07
CA SER A 504 17.46 1.60 -26.13
C SER A 504 18.84 1.10 -25.68
N GLU A 505 18.92 0.37 -24.57
CA GLU A 505 20.17 -0.25 -24.09
C GLU A 505 20.66 -1.35 -25.04
N GLN A 506 19.77 -2.18 -25.59
CA GLN A 506 20.11 -3.17 -26.62
C GLN A 506 20.68 -2.51 -27.89
N LEU A 507 20.09 -1.41 -28.34
CA LEU A 507 20.62 -0.63 -29.47
C LEU A 507 21.99 0.00 -29.16
N GLN A 508 22.17 0.57 -27.96
CA GLN A 508 23.47 1.10 -27.53
C GLN A 508 24.54 0.00 -27.39
N ASN A 509 24.17 -1.20 -26.95
CA ASN A 509 25.07 -2.36 -26.93
C ASN A 509 25.49 -2.74 -28.35
N ALA A 510 24.53 -2.91 -29.27
CA ALA A 510 24.82 -3.24 -30.67
C ALA A 510 25.66 -2.18 -31.39
N ILE A 511 25.49 -0.89 -31.08
CA ILE A 511 26.34 0.20 -31.58
C ILE A 511 27.77 0.07 -31.03
N ARG A 512 27.93 -0.17 -29.71
CA ARG A 512 29.25 -0.38 -29.12
C ARG A 512 29.95 -1.59 -29.72
N ASP A 513 29.29 -2.73 -29.83
CA ASP A 513 29.85 -3.96 -30.43
C ASP A 513 30.26 -3.76 -31.89
N ARG A 514 29.47 -3.01 -32.67
CA ARG A 514 29.81 -2.61 -34.05
C ARG A 514 31.08 -1.76 -34.08
N ASP A 515 31.20 -0.77 -33.19
CA ASP A 515 32.33 0.17 -33.19
C ASP A 515 33.62 -0.49 -32.66
N ASP A 516 33.48 -1.42 -31.71
CA ASP A 516 34.52 -2.35 -31.28
C ASP A 516 34.98 -3.26 -32.43
N ALA A 517 34.06 -3.75 -33.27
CA ALA A 517 34.40 -4.52 -34.46
C ALA A 517 35.09 -3.66 -35.53
N ILE A 518 34.69 -2.40 -35.71
CA ILE A 518 35.32 -1.44 -36.63
C ILE A 518 36.73 -1.08 -36.18
N THR A 519 36.97 -0.84 -34.89
CA THR A 519 38.33 -0.57 -34.38
C THR A 519 39.25 -1.79 -34.50
N LYS A 520 38.76 -2.99 -34.16
CA LYS A 520 39.49 -4.26 -34.38
C LYS A 520 39.80 -4.48 -35.87
N LYS A 521 38.85 -4.21 -36.77
CA LYS A 521 39.06 -4.25 -38.22
C LYS A 521 40.17 -3.27 -38.65
N LYS A 522 40.07 -2.00 -38.27
CA LYS A 522 41.09 -0.97 -38.59
C LYS A 522 42.49 -1.37 -38.09
N ALA A 523 42.59 -1.97 -36.90
CA ALA A 523 43.86 -2.47 -36.36
C ALA A 523 44.47 -3.61 -37.22
N VAL A 524 43.65 -4.56 -37.66
CA VAL A 524 44.08 -5.64 -38.57
C VAL A 524 44.46 -5.10 -39.95
N GLU A 525 43.74 -4.09 -40.46
CA GLU A 525 44.06 -3.42 -41.73
C GLU A 525 45.39 -2.65 -41.65
N MET A 526 45.72 -2.03 -40.51
CA MET A 526 47.02 -1.38 -40.28
C MET A 526 48.18 -2.38 -40.22
N GLU A 527 48.04 -3.48 -39.47
CA GLU A 527 49.08 -4.53 -39.42
C GLU A 527 49.24 -5.24 -40.78
N LEU A 528 48.16 -5.41 -41.55
CA LEU A 528 48.24 -5.91 -42.93
C LEU A 528 48.99 -4.94 -43.86
N ALA A 529 48.73 -3.63 -43.74
CA ALA A 529 49.44 -2.60 -44.50
C ALA A 529 50.94 -2.55 -44.16
N LYS A 530 51.27 -2.67 -42.87
CA LYS A 530 52.64 -2.78 -42.36
C LYS A 530 53.37 -4.03 -42.89
N CYS A 531 52.77 -5.22 -42.77
CA CYS A 531 53.32 -6.45 -43.36
C CYS A 531 53.54 -6.32 -44.88
N LYS A 532 52.68 -5.59 -45.60
CA LYS A 532 52.86 -5.30 -47.03
C LYS A 532 54.06 -4.38 -47.28
N VAL A 533 54.29 -3.36 -46.46
CA VAL A 533 55.48 -2.50 -46.51
C VAL A 533 56.74 -3.30 -46.20
N ASP A 534 56.71 -4.16 -45.18
CA ASP A 534 57.83 -5.04 -44.81
C ASP A 534 58.22 -5.95 -45.99
N ILE A 535 57.23 -6.60 -46.63
CA ILE A 535 57.42 -7.41 -47.85
C ILE A 535 58.00 -6.57 -49.00
N MET A 536 57.52 -5.33 -49.20
CA MET A 536 58.07 -4.44 -50.23
C MET A 536 59.53 -4.05 -49.94
N SER A 537 59.90 -3.82 -48.68
CA SER A 537 61.28 -3.54 -48.28
C SER A 537 62.20 -4.76 -48.47
N LEU A 538 61.74 -5.97 -48.10
CA LEU A 538 62.45 -7.22 -48.29
C LEU A 538 62.66 -7.55 -49.77
N ASN A 539 61.66 -7.26 -50.62
CA ASN A 539 61.80 -7.39 -52.07
C ASN A 539 62.83 -6.40 -52.64
N SER A 540 62.91 -5.17 -52.14
CA SER A 540 63.98 -4.24 -52.53
C SER A 540 65.35 -4.77 -52.12
N GLN A 541 65.53 -5.15 -50.85
CA GLN A 541 66.78 -5.72 -50.33
C GLN A 541 67.21 -6.97 -51.12
N LEU A 542 66.27 -7.81 -51.55
CA LEU A 542 66.52 -8.97 -52.40
C LEU A 542 66.99 -8.57 -53.81
N LEU A 543 66.36 -7.56 -54.43
CA LEU A 543 66.80 -7.02 -55.72
C LEU A 543 68.19 -6.39 -55.63
N ASP A 544 68.47 -5.62 -54.59
CA ASP A 544 69.77 -5.02 -54.31
C ASP A 544 70.85 -6.09 -54.09
N ALA A 545 70.54 -7.15 -53.32
CA ALA A 545 71.45 -8.29 -53.12
C ALA A 545 71.68 -9.10 -54.41
N ILE A 546 70.66 -9.25 -55.26
CA ILE A 546 70.80 -9.85 -56.59
C ILE A 546 71.71 -8.99 -57.48
N GLN A 547 71.54 -7.66 -57.48
CA GLN A 547 72.37 -6.74 -58.25
C GLN A 547 73.82 -6.74 -57.76
N GLN A 548 74.06 -6.73 -56.44
CA GLN A 548 75.40 -6.88 -55.85
C GLN A 548 76.04 -8.22 -56.26
N LYS A 549 75.31 -9.33 -56.17
CA LYS A 549 75.77 -10.65 -56.59
C LYS A 549 76.07 -10.70 -58.09
N PHE A 550 75.26 -10.07 -58.93
CA PHE A 550 75.49 -9.95 -60.37
C PHE A 550 76.78 -9.17 -60.65
N ASN A 551 76.95 -7.99 -60.03
CA ASN A 551 78.15 -7.16 -60.17
C ASN A 551 79.42 -7.92 -59.74
N LEU A 552 79.37 -8.64 -58.61
CA LEU A 552 80.47 -9.49 -58.14
C LEU A 552 80.74 -10.68 -59.08
N SER A 553 79.70 -11.25 -59.69
CA SER A 553 79.85 -12.35 -60.65
C SER A 553 80.51 -11.87 -61.95
N GLN A 554 80.13 -10.68 -62.43
CA GLN A 554 80.75 -10.02 -63.58
C GLN A 554 82.21 -9.64 -63.30
N GLN A 555 82.53 -9.15 -62.09
CA GLN A 555 83.90 -8.93 -61.66
C GLN A 555 84.70 -10.23 -61.63
N LEU A 556 84.15 -11.33 -61.09
CA LEU A 556 84.80 -12.63 -61.08
C LEU A 556 85.00 -13.19 -62.50
N GLU A 557 84.09 -12.96 -63.44
CA GLU A 557 84.24 -13.33 -64.85
C GLU A 557 85.34 -12.52 -65.55
N ALA A 558 85.46 -11.22 -65.23
CA ALA A 558 86.58 -10.38 -65.68
C ALA A 558 87.91 -10.88 -65.10
N TRP A 559 88.02 -11.09 -63.78
CA TRP A 559 89.22 -11.67 -63.14
C TRP A 559 89.58 -13.06 -63.69
N GLN A 560 88.59 -13.90 -64.01
CA GLN A 560 88.83 -15.19 -64.67
C GLN A 560 89.30 -15.03 -66.11
N SER A 561 88.78 -14.03 -66.84
CA SER A 561 89.21 -13.69 -68.20
C SER A 561 90.64 -13.16 -68.22
N ASP A 562 90.99 -12.27 -67.31
CA ASP A 562 92.34 -11.73 -67.14
C ASP A 562 93.33 -12.83 -66.74
N ARG A 563 93.02 -13.65 -65.73
CA ARG A 563 93.85 -14.82 -65.37
C ARG A 563 93.95 -15.85 -66.51
N SER A 564 92.93 -15.94 -67.38
CA SER A 564 92.97 -16.76 -68.59
C SER A 564 93.79 -16.12 -69.70
N ALA A 565 93.86 -14.79 -69.77
CA ALA A 565 94.75 -14.04 -70.65
C ALA A 565 96.21 -14.13 -70.16
N GLU A 566 96.46 -14.05 -68.85
CA GLU A 566 97.78 -14.24 -68.23
C GLU A 566 98.31 -15.66 -68.44
N THR A 567 97.48 -16.70 -68.27
CA THR A 567 97.92 -18.09 -68.51
C THR A 567 98.13 -18.38 -70.01
N LYS A 568 97.33 -17.78 -70.91
CA LYS A 568 97.61 -17.80 -72.37
C LYS A 568 98.88 -17.02 -72.72
N ALA A 569 99.10 -15.85 -72.12
CA ALA A 569 100.33 -15.07 -72.28
C ALA A 569 101.55 -15.84 -71.75
N GLY A 570 101.43 -16.54 -70.62
CA GLY A 570 102.46 -17.46 -70.12
C GLY A 570 102.77 -18.60 -71.09
N SER A 571 101.76 -19.10 -71.82
CA SER A 571 101.92 -20.14 -72.85
C SER A 571 102.57 -19.65 -74.16
N TYR A 572 102.60 -18.33 -74.41
CA TYR A 572 103.19 -17.73 -75.64
C TYR A 572 104.31 -16.72 -75.35
N GLY A 573 104.65 -16.49 -74.08
CA GLY A 573 105.44 -15.34 -73.60
C GLY A 573 106.69 -15.72 -72.81
N SER A 574 107.24 -16.92 -72.99
CA SER A 574 108.51 -17.33 -72.36
C SER A 574 109.75 -16.68 -73.00
N THR A 575 109.74 -15.36 -73.23
CA THR A 575 110.96 -14.55 -73.44
C THR A 575 110.68 -13.06 -73.15
N ARG A 576 111.51 -12.44 -72.27
CA ARG A 576 111.50 -11.00 -71.88
C ARG A 576 110.24 -10.52 -71.12
N ALA A 577 110.33 -9.58 -70.15
CA ALA A 577 111.48 -9.04 -69.40
C ALA A 577 110.99 -8.34 -68.11
N SER A 578 111.94 -7.99 -67.23
CA SER A 578 111.84 -6.97 -66.15
C SER A 578 110.69 -7.10 -65.14
N SER A 579 110.97 -7.56 -63.91
CA SER A 579 111.25 -6.70 -62.73
C SER A 579 109.96 -6.07 -62.13
N ARG A 580 109.45 -6.44 -60.93
CA ARG A 580 110.09 -6.53 -59.58
C ARG A 580 110.80 -5.21 -59.23
N ARG A 581 110.69 -4.60 -58.05
CA ARG A 581 110.17 -4.95 -56.69
C ARG A 581 110.05 -3.60 -55.91
N ALA A 582 109.51 -3.44 -54.69
CA ALA A 582 108.97 -4.33 -53.66
C ALA A 582 108.04 -3.57 -52.67
N THR A 583 107.27 -4.32 -51.87
CA THR A 583 106.89 -4.13 -50.43
C THR A 583 106.67 -2.72 -49.85
N SER A 584 105.53 -2.30 -49.26
CA SER A 584 104.52 -2.91 -48.33
C SER A 584 104.79 -2.70 -46.82
N LEU A 585 103.70 -2.75 -46.01
CA LEU A 585 103.64 -2.63 -44.52
C LEU A 585 103.73 -1.17 -44.01
N PHE A 586 103.10 -0.71 -42.92
CA PHE A 586 102.20 -1.25 -41.86
C PHE A 586 101.29 -0.07 -41.35
N ASP A 587 100.16 -0.20 -40.64
CA ASP A 587 99.35 -1.37 -40.21
C ASP A 587 97.83 -1.14 -40.55
N GLY A 588 96.77 -1.02 -39.73
CA GLY A 588 96.48 -1.07 -38.26
C GLY A 588 95.83 0.22 -37.70
N ASP A 589 94.90 0.22 -36.73
CA ASP A 589 94.08 -0.86 -36.12
C ASP A 589 92.89 -0.30 -35.27
N LYS A 590 91.71 -0.96 -35.25
CA LYS A 590 90.58 -0.86 -34.26
C LYS A 590 89.83 0.50 -34.04
N HIS A 591 88.62 0.60 -33.44
CA HIS A 591 87.58 -0.35 -32.95
C HIS A 591 86.19 0.38 -32.82
N PHE A 592 85.06 -0.37 -32.81
CA PHE A 592 83.71 -0.06 -32.22
C PHE A 592 83.05 1.34 -32.47
N SER A 593 81.75 1.52 -32.80
CA SER A 593 80.55 0.90 -32.21
C SER A 593 79.21 1.31 -32.88
N LEU A 594 78.16 0.48 -32.70
CA LEU A 594 76.71 0.79 -32.49
C LEU A 594 75.87 1.66 -33.49
N PHE A 595 74.78 1.04 -33.97
CA PHE A 595 73.41 1.57 -34.17
C PHE A 595 73.16 3.02 -34.66
N LYS A 596 72.52 3.16 -35.84
CA LYS A 596 71.10 3.59 -35.93
C LYS A 596 70.47 3.41 -37.33
N LYS A 597 69.13 3.33 -37.28
CA LYS A 597 68.08 3.48 -38.33
C LYS A 597 68.46 4.41 -39.50
N ASN A 598 67.97 4.20 -40.72
CA ASN A 598 66.55 3.94 -41.08
C ASN A 598 66.30 2.64 -41.84
#